data_AF-W4VB63-F1
#
_entry.id   AF-W4VB63-F1
#
_cell.length_a   1.000
_cell.length_b   1.000
_cell.length_c   1.000
_cell.angle_alpha   90.00
_cell.angle_beta   90.00
_cell.angle_gamma   90.00
#
_symmetry.space_group_name_H-M   'P 1'
#
loop_
_entity.id
_entity.type
_entity.pdbx_description
1 polymer ?
#
loop_
_entity_poly.entity_id
_entity_poly.type
_entity_poly.pdbx_seq_one_letter_code
_entity_poly.pdbx_strand_id
1 'polypeptide(L)'
;MLQSINDLFIGNCTGTTGNGIAFTPPYKYTVESTAGLKEKIEAGAGATLGKPETSTPTPTPTPISIIYGDLNSDGKTNSTDYALMKRFLLDSISLTNEQIKAADVNLDGKVNSTDYAVLKRFILGSIISLPYNGTATYQAEDAVFSRAIFEAKNAGYTGTGYVNYDNVPGGYIEWTVNMANAGTYTLTLTYANGTSSNRTVDVSVNGNVVASNVVFGGTGAWTQWQTKSITASLNSGVNKIRVTATSSDGGPNIDKLEITQN
;
A
#
# COMPACT_ATOMS: atom_id res chain seq x y z
N MET A 1 -51.92 16.33 -28.77
CA MET A 1 -51.71 17.02 -27.48
C MET A 1 -50.92 16.05 -26.60
N LEU A 2 -49.59 16.22 -26.54
CA LEU A 2 -48.67 15.32 -25.84
C LEU A 2 -48.86 15.47 -24.32
N GLN A 3 -49.17 14.39 -23.61
CA GLN A 3 -49.02 14.31 -22.15
C GLN A 3 -47.70 13.57 -21.84
N SER A 4 -46.85 14.25 -21.09
CA SER A 4 -45.56 13.81 -20.58
C SER A 4 -45.76 12.67 -19.57
N ILE A 5 -45.22 11.48 -19.85
CA ILE A 5 -45.08 10.41 -18.86
C ILE A 5 -43.78 10.66 -18.11
N ASN A 6 -43.89 11.33 -16.96
CA ASN A 6 -42.81 11.51 -15.99
C ASN A 6 -43.21 11.05 -14.58
N ASP A 7 -44.29 10.26 -14.43
CA ASP A 7 -44.77 9.78 -13.13
C ASP A 7 -44.84 8.25 -13.06
N LEU A 8 -43.68 7.60 -13.09
CA LEU A 8 -43.57 6.19 -12.70
C LEU A 8 -42.55 5.98 -11.57
N PHE A 9 -42.54 6.88 -10.58
CA PHE A 9 -41.88 6.65 -9.30
C PHE A 9 -42.67 7.28 -8.13
N ILE A 10 -43.92 6.87 -7.94
CA ILE A 10 -44.57 6.98 -6.62
C ILE A 10 -45.11 5.60 -6.25
N GLY A 11 -44.18 4.70 -5.90
CA GLY A 11 -44.45 3.48 -5.16
C GLY A 11 -43.98 3.66 -3.72
N ASN A 12 -44.93 3.61 -2.79
CA ASN A 12 -44.80 3.69 -1.33
C ASN A 12 -43.38 3.49 -0.75
N CYS A 13 -42.71 4.60 -0.43
CA CYS A 13 -41.59 4.62 0.51
C CYS A 13 -42.05 5.41 1.74
N THR A 14 -42.29 4.73 2.86
CA THR A 14 -42.64 5.33 4.15
C THR A 14 -41.39 5.88 4.86
N GLY A 15 -40.70 6.82 4.22
CA GLY A 15 -39.51 7.49 4.73
C GLY A 15 -39.51 8.95 4.33
N THR A 16 -39.09 9.83 5.25
CA THR A 16 -39.05 11.30 5.16
C THR A 16 -38.75 11.84 3.75
N THR A 17 -39.69 12.57 3.16
CA THR A 17 -39.53 13.31 1.90
C THR A 17 -38.49 14.42 2.07
N GLY A 18 -37.24 14.13 1.70
CA GLY A 18 -36.22 15.15 1.49
C GLY A 18 -36.47 15.88 0.18
N ASN A 19 -36.43 17.21 0.19
CA ASN A 19 -36.39 18.04 -1.02
C ASN A 19 -35.05 17.81 -1.74
N GLY A 20 -34.97 16.74 -2.54
CA GLY A 20 -33.85 16.47 -3.44
C GLY A 20 -34.02 17.24 -4.74
N ILE A 21 -33.04 18.09 -5.08
CA ILE A 21 -32.91 18.66 -6.42
C ILE A 21 -32.68 17.54 -7.44
N ALA A 22 -33.30 17.64 -8.62
CA ALA A 22 -33.19 16.64 -9.68
C ALA A 22 -31.73 16.40 -10.08
N PHE A 23 -31.29 15.14 -10.03
CA PHE A 23 -29.96 14.73 -10.48
C PHE A 23 -29.86 14.92 -12.00
N THR A 24 -28.93 15.77 -12.44
CA THR A 24 -28.59 15.90 -13.86
C THR A 24 -27.34 15.06 -14.12
N PRO A 25 -27.43 13.88 -14.74
CA PRO A 25 -26.26 13.05 -15.00
C PRO A 25 -25.25 13.79 -15.89
N PRO A 26 -23.93 13.63 -15.65
CA PRO A 26 -22.86 14.31 -16.39
C PRO A 26 -22.62 13.75 -17.80
N TYR A 27 -23.46 12.82 -18.26
CA TYR A 27 -23.39 12.22 -19.60
C TYR A 27 -24.75 12.33 -20.30
N LYS A 28 -24.73 12.71 -21.59
CA LYS A 28 -25.92 12.73 -22.44
C LYS A 28 -26.32 11.30 -22.77
N TYR A 29 -27.57 10.92 -22.50
CA TYR A 29 -28.18 9.72 -23.04
C TYR A 29 -29.16 10.09 -24.15
N THR A 30 -29.18 9.30 -25.22
CA THR A 30 -30.23 9.33 -26.24
C THR A 30 -31.20 8.21 -25.93
N VAL A 31 -32.46 8.56 -25.65
CA VAL A 31 -33.56 7.59 -25.64
C VAL A 31 -33.93 7.27 -27.08
N GLU A 32 -33.81 6.01 -27.48
CA GLU A 32 -34.34 5.57 -28.77
C GLU A 32 -35.87 5.63 -28.73
N SER A 33 -36.47 6.05 -29.85
CA SER A 33 -37.93 6.13 -30.00
C SER A 33 -38.57 4.76 -29.82
N THR A 34 -39.68 4.69 -29.08
CA THR A 34 -40.49 3.48 -28.94
C THR A 34 -41.33 3.16 -30.18
N ALA A 35 -41.27 3.99 -31.23
CA ALA A 35 -41.96 3.76 -32.49
C ALA A 35 -41.45 2.48 -33.17
N GLY A 36 -42.38 1.56 -33.47
CA GLY A 36 -42.07 0.28 -34.11
C GLY A 36 -41.69 -0.87 -33.16
N LEU A 37 -41.64 -0.65 -31.84
CA LEU A 37 -41.40 -1.75 -30.88
C LEU A 37 -42.52 -2.80 -30.90
N LYS A 38 -43.78 -2.37 -31.09
CA LYS A 38 -44.93 -3.29 -31.13
C LYS A 38 -44.85 -4.26 -32.31
N GLU A 39 -44.46 -3.79 -33.50
CA GLU A 39 -44.26 -4.64 -34.68
C GLU A 39 -43.06 -5.59 -34.53
N LYS A 40 -41.96 -5.13 -33.91
CA LYS A 40 -40.80 -5.99 -33.62
C LYS A 40 -41.15 -7.11 -32.62
N ILE A 41 -42.03 -6.83 -31.66
CA ILE A 41 -42.50 -7.81 -30.67
C ILE A 41 -43.49 -8.79 -31.31
N GLU A 42 -44.43 -8.29 -32.12
CA GLU A 42 -45.46 -9.12 -32.76
C GLU A 42 -44.88 -10.04 -33.86
N ALA A 43 -43.80 -9.64 -34.54
CA ALA A 43 -43.06 -10.51 -35.48
C ALA A 43 -42.34 -11.69 -34.79
N GLY A 44 -42.08 -11.62 -33.48
CA GLY A 44 -41.44 -12.68 -32.69
C GLY A 44 -42.41 -13.60 -31.95
N ALA A 45 -43.68 -13.21 -31.82
CA ALA A 45 -44.71 -13.94 -31.07
C ALA A 45 -45.33 -15.08 -31.92
N GLY A 46 -44.50 -16.04 -32.30
CA GLY A 46 -44.91 -17.21 -33.10
C GLY A 46 -43.76 -18.15 -33.46
N ALA A 47 -42.51 -17.80 -33.16
CA ALA A 47 -41.39 -18.71 -33.29
C ALA A 47 -41.39 -19.74 -32.15
N THR A 48 -41.35 -21.03 -32.48
CA THR A 48 -41.01 -22.07 -31.51
C THR A 48 -39.57 -21.84 -31.06
N LEU A 49 -39.39 -21.26 -29.86
CA LEU A 49 -38.08 -21.14 -29.23
C LEU A 49 -37.55 -22.55 -28.97
N GLY A 50 -36.50 -22.95 -29.68
CA GLY A 50 -35.70 -24.11 -29.29
C GLY A 50 -35.26 -23.94 -27.84
N LYS A 51 -35.23 -25.04 -27.08
CA LYS A 51 -34.70 -25.05 -25.71
C LYS A 51 -33.38 -24.26 -25.70
N PRO A 52 -33.23 -23.22 -24.88
CA PRO A 52 -32.00 -22.44 -24.84
C PRO A 52 -30.86 -23.41 -24.55
N GLU A 53 -29.90 -23.47 -25.47
CA GLU A 53 -28.64 -24.13 -25.17
C GLU A 53 -28.08 -23.43 -23.94
N THR A 54 -27.89 -24.23 -22.90
CA THR A 54 -27.33 -23.78 -21.64
C THR A 54 -25.88 -23.48 -21.96
N SER A 55 -25.57 -22.23 -22.31
CA SER A 55 -24.21 -21.75 -22.26
C SER A 55 -23.78 -21.91 -20.81
N THR A 56 -22.92 -22.90 -20.59
CA THR A 56 -22.25 -23.07 -19.31
C THR A 56 -21.57 -21.72 -19.06
N PRO A 57 -21.77 -21.08 -17.90
CA PRO A 57 -21.03 -19.86 -17.60
C PRO A 57 -19.56 -20.22 -17.70
N THR A 58 -18.82 -19.55 -18.59
CA THR A 58 -17.37 -19.60 -18.58
C THR A 58 -16.95 -19.36 -17.14
N PRO A 59 -16.20 -20.29 -16.50
CA PRO A 59 -15.80 -20.11 -15.12
C PRO A 59 -15.11 -18.75 -15.04
N THR A 60 -15.64 -17.84 -14.22
CA THR A 60 -14.92 -16.64 -13.82
C THR A 60 -13.58 -17.13 -13.30
N PRO A 61 -12.44 -16.77 -13.92
CA PRO A 61 -11.15 -17.25 -13.47
C PRO A 61 -11.03 -16.88 -12.00
N THR A 62 -10.87 -17.90 -11.14
CA THR A 62 -10.53 -17.68 -9.74
C THR A 62 -9.30 -16.77 -9.74
N PRO A 63 -9.31 -15.63 -9.02
CA PRO A 63 -8.16 -14.75 -8.97
C PRO A 63 -6.95 -15.58 -8.54
N ILE A 64 -6.01 -15.76 -9.47
CA ILE A 64 -4.80 -16.55 -9.25
C ILE A 64 -3.99 -15.78 -8.21
N SER A 65 -3.79 -16.39 -7.05
CA SER A 65 -2.86 -15.86 -6.05
C SER A 65 -1.45 -16.06 -6.58
N ILE A 66 -0.78 -14.96 -6.94
CA ILE A 66 0.63 -14.98 -7.36
C ILE A 66 1.48 -15.15 -6.10
N ILE A 67 2.29 -16.21 -6.07
CA ILE A 67 3.30 -16.42 -5.03
C ILE A 67 4.61 -15.87 -5.57
N TYR A 68 5.09 -14.76 -5.02
CA TYR A 68 6.35 -14.16 -5.44
C TYR A 68 7.52 -15.13 -5.20
N GLY A 69 8.39 -15.25 -6.21
CA GLY A 69 9.53 -16.15 -6.23
C GLY A 69 9.21 -17.59 -6.61
N ASP A 70 7.94 -17.98 -6.76
CA ASP A 70 7.52 -19.30 -7.26
C ASP A 70 7.32 -19.23 -8.78
N LEU A 71 8.33 -19.66 -9.53
CA LEU A 71 8.37 -19.61 -10.99
C LEU A 71 7.85 -20.90 -11.61
N ASN A 72 7.84 -22.03 -10.89
CA ASN A 72 7.30 -23.29 -11.39
C ASN A 72 5.85 -23.56 -10.95
N SER A 73 5.26 -22.67 -10.13
CA SER A 73 3.91 -22.76 -9.59
C SER A 73 3.67 -24.02 -8.75
N ASP A 74 4.71 -24.52 -8.07
CA ASP A 74 4.62 -25.68 -7.17
C ASP A 74 4.16 -25.31 -5.74
N GLY A 75 3.94 -24.02 -5.48
CA GLY A 75 3.54 -23.46 -4.20
C GLY A 75 4.70 -23.19 -3.24
N LYS A 76 5.96 -23.40 -3.66
CA LYS A 76 7.15 -23.26 -2.81
C LYS A 76 8.26 -22.49 -3.51
N THR A 77 8.62 -21.34 -2.96
CA THR A 77 9.82 -20.60 -3.38
C THR A 77 11.11 -21.29 -2.94
N ASN A 78 11.81 -21.97 -3.86
CA ASN A 78 13.01 -22.76 -3.55
C ASN A 78 14.10 -22.73 -4.65
N SER A 79 15.11 -23.61 -4.53
CA SER A 79 16.24 -23.66 -5.47
C SER A 79 15.86 -23.96 -6.92
N THR A 80 14.69 -24.57 -7.14
CA THR A 80 14.14 -24.83 -8.48
C THR A 80 13.78 -23.53 -9.17
N ASP A 81 13.10 -22.62 -8.47
CA ASP A 81 12.75 -21.29 -8.97
C ASP A 81 13.97 -20.43 -9.21
N TYR A 82 14.95 -20.52 -8.31
CA TYR A 82 16.24 -19.85 -8.48
C TYR A 82 16.96 -20.30 -9.75
N ALA A 83 16.91 -21.60 -10.08
CA ALA A 83 17.46 -22.11 -11.32
C ALA A 83 16.67 -21.64 -12.55
N LEU A 84 15.34 -21.57 -12.47
CA LEU A 84 14.50 -21.02 -13.54
C LEU A 84 14.77 -19.55 -13.79
N MET A 85 14.87 -18.73 -12.73
CA MET A 85 15.26 -17.33 -12.82
C MET A 85 16.62 -17.18 -13.53
N LYS A 86 17.62 -17.99 -13.13
CA LYS A 86 18.93 -17.97 -13.79
C LYS A 86 18.84 -18.29 -15.29
N ARG A 87 18.05 -19.31 -15.65
CA ARG A 87 17.88 -19.72 -17.05
C ARG A 87 17.17 -18.63 -17.86
N PHE A 88 16.20 -17.94 -17.27
CA PHE A 88 15.52 -16.80 -17.89
C PHE A 88 16.49 -15.64 -18.13
N LEU A 89 17.27 -15.24 -17.11
CA LEU A 89 18.27 -14.17 -17.23
C LEU A 89 19.41 -14.47 -18.21
N LEU A 90 19.60 -15.75 -18.55
CA LEU A 90 20.57 -16.21 -19.55
C LEU A 90 19.91 -16.49 -20.91
N ASP A 91 18.69 -15.99 -21.14
CA ASP A 91 17.89 -16.18 -22.36
C ASP A 91 17.69 -17.65 -22.78
N SER A 92 17.84 -18.59 -21.84
CA SER A 92 17.73 -20.03 -22.09
C SER A 92 16.30 -20.56 -22.01
N ILE A 93 15.38 -19.76 -21.45
CA ILE A 93 13.94 -20.02 -21.38
C ILE A 93 13.19 -18.69 -21.49
N SER A 94 11.89 -18.77 -21.80
CA SER A 94 10.97 -17.64 -21.67
C SER A 94 9.95 -17.94 -20.57
N LEU A 95 9.58 -16.92 -19.80
CA LEU A 95 8.58 -16.99 -18.75
C LEU A 95 7.23 -16.48 -19.26
N THR A 96 6.12 -17.01 -18.72
CA THR A 96 4.78 -16.46 -18.97
C THR A 96 4.60 -15.11 -18.25
N ASN A 97 3.55 -14.36 -18.59
CA ASN A 97 3.26 -13.09 -17.94
C ASN A 97 3.05 -13.24 -16.42
N GLU A 98 2.48 -14.36 -15.99
CA GLU A 98 2.26 -14.70 -14.57
C GLU A 98 3.60 -14.99 -13.88
N GLN A 99 4.47 -15.79 -14.54
CA GLN A 99 5.81 -16.08 -14.03
C GLN A 99 6.69 -14.84 -13.99
N ILE A 100 6.54 -13.90 -14.94
CA ILE A 100 7.23 -12.60 -14.91
C ILE A 100 6.80 -11.80 -13.68
N LYS A 101 5.52 -11.78 -13.32
CA LYS A 101 5.04 -11.13 -12.08
C LYS A 101 5.58 -11.82 -10.83
N ALA A 102 5.62 -13.15 -10.80
CA ALA A 102 6.22 -13.90 -9.70
C ALA A 102 7.73 -13.66 -9.61
N ALA A 103 8.40 -13.44 -10.75
CA ALA A 103 9.83 -13.26 -10.85
C ALA A 103 10.31 -11.83 -10.50
N ASP A 104 9.45 -10.83 -10.64
CA ASP A 104 9.69 -9.46 -10.16
C ASP A 104 9.51 -9.41 -8.62
N VAL A 105 10.49 -9.98 -7.92
CA VAL A 105 10.43 -10.19 -6.47
C VAL A 105 10.81 -8.93 -5.70
N ASN A 106 11.38 -7.91 -6.36
CA ASN A 106 11.66 -6.61 -5.74
C ASN A 106 10.64 -5.51 -6.11
N LEU A 107 9.68 -5.80 -7.01
CA LEU A 107 8.65 -4.89 -7.50
C LEU A 107 9.19 -3.64 -8.21
N ASP A 108 10.34 -3.75 -8.87
CA ASP A 108 10.90 -2.65 -9.68
C ASP A 108 10.33 -2.61 -11.11
N GLY A 109 9.47 -3.59 -11.46
CA GLY A 109 8.83 -3.73 -12.77
C GLY A 109 9.71 -4.43 -13.82
N LYS A 110 10.90 -4.91 -13.45
CA LYS A 110 11.87 -5.54 -14.35
C LYS A 110 12.47 -6.79 -13.73
N VAL A 111 12.23 -7.94 -14.34
CA VAL A 111 12.92 -9.18 -13.93
C VAL A 111 14.39 -9.17 -14.37
N ASN A 112 15.31 -8.98 -13.42
CA ASN A 112 16.74 -8.85 -13.70
C ASN A 112 17.64 -9.48 -12.61
N SER A 113 18.95 -9.19 -12.64
CA SER A 113 19.92 -9.74 -11.67
C SER A 113 19.63 -9.35 -10.21
N THR A 114 18.87 -8.27 -10.00
CA THR A 114 18.44 -7.82 -8.67
C THR A 114 17.43 -8.80 -8.08
N ASP A 115 16.42 -9.21 -8.85
CA ASP A 115 15.46 -10.25 -8.47
C ASP A 115 16.14 -11.57 -8.15
N TYR A 116 17.10 -11.96 -8.98
CA TYR A 116 17.89 -13.16 -8.74
C TYR A 116 18.64 -13.10 -7.40
N ALA A 117 19.22 -11.95 -7.05
CA ALA A 117 19.87 -11.76 -5.77
C ALA A 117 18.88 -11.77 -4.59
N VAL A 118 17.71 -11.14 -4.74
CA VAL A 118 16.63 -11.12 -3.74
C VAL A 118 16.09 -12.53 -3.51
N LEU A 119 15.78 -13.28 -4.57
CA LEU A 119 15.34 -14.67 -4.49
C LEU A 119 16.39 -15.56 -3.81
N LYS A 120 17.68 -15.38 -4.13
CA LYS A 120 18.78 -16.06 -3.44
C LYS A 120 18.77 -15.76 -1.94
N ARG A 121 18.64 -14.48 -1.57
CA ARG A 121 18.61 -14.04 -0.16
C ARG A 121 17.43 -14.65 0.58
N PHE A 122 16.27 -14.76 -0.06
CA PHE A 122 15.09 -15.39 0.52
C PHE A 122 15.33 -16.88 0.80
N ILE A 123 15.84 -17.62 -0.19
CA ILE A 123 16.14 -19.06 -0.04
C ILE A 123 17.21 -19.29 1.04
N LEU A 124 18.16 -18.37 1.20
CA LEU A 124 19.19 -18.40 2.25
C LEU A 124 18.70 -17.88 3.61
N GLY A 125 17.43 -17.49 3.75
CA GLY A 125 16.86 -16.97 4.99
C GLY A 125 17.37 -15.59 5.41
N SER A 126 18.09 -14.87 4.53
CA SER A 126 18.57 -13.51 4.78
C SER A 126 17.45 -12.45 4.67
N ILE A 127 16.35 -12.80 4.01
CA ILE A 127 15.07 -12.10 4.04
C ILE A 127 13.98 -13.16 4.24
N ILE A 128 12.89 -12.81 4.92
CA ILE A 128 11.88 -13.79 5.38
C ILE A 128 10.56 -13.73 4.61
N SER A 129 10.41 -12.77 3.69
CA SER A 129 9.20 -12.58 2.91
C SER A 129 9.52 -12.02 1.53
N LEU A 130 8.71 -12.38 0.55
CA LEU A 130 8.64 -11.76 -0.77
C LEU A 130 7.23 -11.17 -0.99
N PRO A 131 7.09 -10.12 -1.80
CA PRO A 131 8.16 -9.39 -2.45
C PRO A 131 9.00 -8.57 -1.46
N TYR A 132 10.25 -8.28 -1.83
CA TYR A 132 11.19 -7.50 -1.02
C TYR A 132 11.78 -6.37 -1.85
N ASN A 133 11.21 -5.17 -1.68
CA ASN A 133 11.61 -3.94 -2.36
C ASN A 133 12.80 -3.23 -1.69
N GLY A 134 13.57 -3.93 -0.85
CA GLY A 134 14.68 -3.32 -0.11
C GLY A 134 14.25 -2.38 1.02
N THR A 135 12.96 -2.22 1.29
CA THR A 135 12.41 -1.36 2.34
C THR A 135 11.83 -2.19 3.49
N ALA A 136 12.33 -2.00 4.70
CA ALA A 136 11.77 -2.56 5.91
C ALA A 136 10.95 -1.50 6.65
N THR A 137 9.70 -1.81 7.00
CA THR A 137 8.81 -0.91 7.73
C THR A 137 8.71 -1.33 9.20
N TYR A 138 8.86 -0.36 10.09
CA TYR A 138 8.72 -0.52 11.54
C TYR A 138 7.73 0.50 12.07
N GLN A 139 6.63 0.05 12.65
CA GLN A 139 5.63 0.93 13.24
C GLN A 139 6.19 1.64 14.49
N ALA A 140 5.77 2.89 14.72
CA ALA A 140 6.19 3.61 15.92
C ALA A 140 5.53 3.04 17.17
N GLU A 141 4.28 2.57 17.08
CA GLU A 141 3.55 1.98 18.21
C GLU A 141 4.19 0.69 18.75
N ASP A 142 4.98 -0.01 17.93
CA ASP A 142 5.69 -1.24 18.31
C ASP A 142 7.09 -0.96 18.90
N ALA A 143 7.52 0.31 18.88
CA ALA A 143 8.82 0.72 19.38
C ALA A 143 8.83 0.91 20.90
N VAL A 144 10.03 0.99 21.48
CA VAL A 144 10.18 1.42 22.88
C VAL A 144 10.20 2.94 22.92
N PHE A 145 9.31 3.56 23.69
CA PHE A 145 9.26 5.02 23.82
C PHE A 145 9.23 5.49 25.28
N SER A 146 9.66 6.73 25.51
CA SER A 146 9.67 7.38 26.83
C SER A 146 9.35 8.86 26.69
N ARG A 147 8.58 9.40 27.65
CA ARG A 147 8.03 10.77 27.60
C ARG A 147 7.31 11.03 26.27
N ALA A 148 6.54 10.02 25.90
CA ALA A 148 5.72 9.93 24.72
C ALA A 148 4.64 8.89 24.99
N ILE A 149 3.54 8.95 24.25
CA ILE A 149 2.39 8.08 24.41
C ILE A 149 1.94 7.53 23.05
N PHE A 150 1.37 6.33 23.08
CA PHE A 150 0.60 5.81 21.95
C PHE A 150 -0.74 6.54 21.83
N GLU A 151 -1.12 6.90 20.60
CA GLU A 151 -2.43 7.44 20.27
C GLU A 151 -2.96 6.92 18.94
N ALA A 152 -4.28 7.05 18.74
CA ALA A 152 -4.99 6.70 17.50
C ALA A 152 -6.01 7.79 17.12
N LYS A 153 -5.83 9.03 17.61
CA LYS A 153 -6.83 10.10 17.52
C LYS A 153 -6.84 10.78 16.15
N ASN A 154 -5.67 11.10 15.61
CA ASN A 154 -5.54 11.79 14.33
C ASN A 154 -5.43 10.76 13.21
N ALA A 155 -6.40 10.70 12.31
CA ALA A 155 -6.41 9.75 11.19
C ALA A 155 -5.22 9.94 10.23
N GLY A 156 -4.98 8.94 9.38
CA GLY A 156 -3.98 8.96 8.31
C GLY A 156 -2.67 8.22 8.62
N TYR A 157 -2.51 7.70 9.84
CA TYR A 157 -1.43 6.79 10.21
C TYR A 157 -1.63 5.40 9.57
N THR A 158 -0.59 4.58 9.63
CA THR A 158 -0.60 3.15 9.27
C THR A 158 -0.58 2.29 10.53
N GLY A 159 -0.89 0.99 10.40
CA GLY A 159 -0.94 0.13 11.58
C GLY A 159 -2.15 0.45 12.48
N THR A 160 -1.91 0.54 13.78
CA THR A 160 -2.96 0.71 14.80
C THR A 160 -2.98 2.10 15.42
N GLY A 161 -1.90 2.87 15.27
CA GLY A 161 -1.80 4.22 15.80
C GLY A 161 -0.49 4.91 15.44
N TYR A 162 -0.04 5.79 16.32
CA TYR A 162 1.21 6.52 16.20
C TYR A 162 1.73 6.87 17.59
N VAL A 163 2.96 7.39 17.68
CA VAL A 163 3.55 7.87 18.94
C VAL A 163 3.62 9.39 18.97
N ASN A 164 3.12 9.98 20.06
CA ASN A 164 3.08 11.41 20.34
C ASN A 164 4.00 11.76 21.51
N TYR A 165 4.88 12.75 21.36
CA TYR A 165 5.81 13.18 22.42
C TYR A 165 5.14 14.10 23.45
N ASP A 166 5.61 14.07 24.70
CA ASP A 166 5.05 14.83 25.84
C ASP A 166 5.34 16.36 25.82
N ASN A 167 5.47 16.98 24.65
CA ASN A 167 5.78 18.40 24.48
C ASN A 167 6.92 18.90 25.41
N VAL A 168 8.01 18.13 25.49
CA VAL A 168 9.19 18.41 26.30
C VAL A 168 10.46 17.84 25.63
N PRO A 169 11.65 18.41 25.87
CA PRO A 169 12.90 17.82 25.43
C PRO A 169 13.19 16.50 26.16
N GLY A 170 13.89 15.60 25.47
CA GLY A 170 14.42 14.34 26.01
C GLY A 170 13.49 13.14 25.92
N GLY A 171 12.25 13.30 25.45
CA GLY A 171 11.42 12.15 25.06
C GLY A 171 11.99 11.44 23.84
N TYR A 172 11.78 10.13 23.70
CA TYR A 172 12.34 9.35 22.61
C TYR A 172 11.44 8.22 22.12
N ILE A 173 11.69 7.79 20.89
CA ILE A 173 11.21 6.54 20.28
C ILE A 173 12.44 5.76 19.81
N GLU A 174 12.56 4.49 20.19
CA GLU A 174 13.67 3.60 19.85
C GLU A 174 13.18 2.29 19.22
N TRP A 175 13.57 2.09 17.96
CA TRP A 175 13.37 0.82 17.25
C TRP A 175 14.60 -0.08 17.41
N THR A 176 14.34 -1.38 17.58
CA THR A 176 15.34 -2.42 17.38
C THR A 176 15.11 -3.06 16.02
N VAL A 177 16.05 -2.89 15.10
CA VAL A 177 15.94 -3.33 13.71
C VAL A 177 17.03 -4.36 13.39
N ASN A 178 16.79 -5.24 12.43
CA ASN A 178 17.74 -6.28 12.04
C ASN A 178 18.05 -6.16 10.54
N MET A 179 19.29 -5.85 10.21
CA MET A 179 19.73 -5.62 8.84
C MET A 179 20.48 -6.83 8.29
N ALA A 180 20.08 -7.32 7.12
CA ALA A 180 20.76 -8.46 6.50
C ALA A 180 22.24 -8.19 6.18
N ASN A 181 22.57 -6.94 5.85
CA ASN A 181 23.92 -6.52 5.48
C ASN A 181 24.30 -5.25 6.25
N ALA A 182 25.60 -5.04 6.44
CA ALA A 182 26.10 -3.73 6.82
C ALA A 182 26.07 -2.82 5.60
N GLY A 183 25.84 -1.53 5.80
CA GLY A 183 25.81 -0.58 4.70
C GLY A 183 25.19 0.75 5.05
N THR A 184 25.03 1.59 4.03
CA THR A 184 24.33 2.86 4.14
C THR A 184 22.86 2.65 3.81
N TYR A 185 21.99 3.19 4.65
CA TYR A 185 20.56 3.09 4.54
C TYR A 185 19.92 4.48 4.61
N THR A 186 18.78 4.64 3.95
CA THR A 186 17.90 5.78 4.14
C THR A 186 16.83 5.41 5.17
N LEU A 187 16.82 6.17 6.27
CA LEU A 187 15.82 6.14 7.33
C LEU A 187 14.75 7.18 7.02
N THR A 188 13.56 6.74 6.63
CA THR A 188 12.42 7.61 6.32
C THR A 188 11.40 7.54 7.44
N LEU A 189 11.21 8.65 8.14
CA LEU A 189 10.21 8.80 9.18
C LEU A 189 8.95 9.42 8.61
N THR A 190 7.80 8.78 8.79
CA THR A 190 6.49 9.38 8.53
C THR A 190 6.02 10.11 9.78
N TYR A 191 5.68 11.39 9.65
CA TYR A 191 5.39 12.26 10.78
C TYR A 191 4.23 13.23 10.51
N ALA A 192 3.62 13.72 11.58
CA ALA A 192 2.69 14.83 11.56
C ALA A 192 3.13 15.91 12.56
N ASN A 193 3.05 17.16 12.13
CA ASN A 193 3.20 18.34 12.98
C ASN A 193 2.12 19.34 12.59
N GLY A 194 0.99 19.31 13.28
CA GLY A 194 -0.16 20.17 12.97
C GLY A 194 0.03 21.64 13.36
N THR A 195 1.22 22.04 13.82
CA THR A 195 1.53 23.43 14.20
C THR A 195 2.36 24.12 13.13
N SER A 196 2.57 25.44 13.27
CA SER A 196 3.53 26.20 12.45
C SER A 196 4.94 26.23 13.05
N SER A 197 5.11 25.83 14.32
CA SER A 197 6.41 25.78 14.98
C SER A 197 7.16 24.51 14.59
N ASN A 198 8.45 24.67 14.29
CA ASN A 198 9.32 23.53 14.04
C ASN A 198 9.48 22.67 15.30
N ARG A 199 9.42 21.35 15.13
CA ARG A 199 9.83 20.38 16.15
C ARG A 199 11.15 19.74 15.74
N THR A 200 12.08 19.58 16.67
CA THR A 200 13.43 19.09 16.38
C THR A 200 13.75 17.85 17.18
N VAL A 201 14.52 16.96 16.57
CA VAL A 201 14.99 15.71 17.19
C VAL A 201 16.45 15.44 16.84
N ASP A 202 17.14 14.70 17.68
CA ASP A 202 18.38 14.02 17.34
C ASP A 202 18.08 12.56 16.95
N VAL A 203 18.71 12.09 15.87
CA VAL A 203 18.66 10.68 15.44
C VAL A 203 19.98 10.03 15.79
N SER A 204 19.92 8.90 16.50
CA SER A 204 21.08 8.12 16.89
C SER A 204 20.96 6.66 16.45
N VAL A 205 22.11 6.06 16.09
CA VAL A 205 22.26 4.66 15.74
C VAL A 205 23.25 4.02 16.71
N ASN A 206 22.83 2.96 17.39
CA ASN A 206 23.64 2.24 18.37
C ASN A 206 24.25 3.16 19.44
N GLY A 207 23.48 4.17 19.87
CA GLY A 207 23.89 5.16 20.88
C GLY A 207 24.67 6.37 20.35
N ASN A 208 25.09 6.37 19.08
CA ASN A 208 25.82 7.50 18.48
C ASN A 208 24.87 8.40 17.69
N VAL A 209 24.86 9.70 17.97
CA VAL A 209 24.05 10.66 17.19
C VAL A 209 24.62 10.76 15.76
N VAL A 210 23.80 10.38 14.78
CA VAL A 210 24.14 10.41 13.35
C VAL A 210 23.57 11.62 12.63
N ALA A 211 22.50 12.22 13.17
CA ALA A 211 21.94 13.47 12.69
C ALA A 211 21.39 14.27 13.88
N SER A 212 21.92 15.47 14.09
CA SER A 212 21.51 16.36 15.18
C SER A 212 20.53 17.42 14.71
N ASN A 213 19.60 17.83 15.57
CA ASN A 213 18.63 18.92 15.33
C ASN A 213 17.89 18.77 13.98
N VAL A 214 17.48 17.55 13.65
CA VAL A 214 16.67 17.28 12.46
C VAL A 214 15.33 18.00 12.61
N VAL A 215 15.06 18.92 11.68
CA VAL A 215 13.87 19.78 11.71
C VAL A 215 12.69 19.10 11.04
N PHE A 216 11.58 19.02 11.78
CA PHE A 216 10.25 18.59 11.35
C PHE A 216 9.31 19.81 11.34
N GLY A 217 9.09 20.36 10.16
CA GLY A 217 8.23 21.53 9.95
C GLY A 217 6.75 21.19 10.06
N GLY A 218 5.89 22.21 9.99
CA GLY A 218 4.44 22.02 10.00
C GLY A 218 3.94 21.23 8.77
N THR A 219 3.12 20.22 9.00
CA THR A 219 2.46 19.41 7.95
C THR A 219 1.09 19.96 7.56
N GLY A 220 0.66 21.07 8.16
CA GLY A 220 -0.61 21.75 7.90
C GLY A 220 -1.76 21.29 8.82
N ALA A 221 -1.82 20.01 9.18
CA ALA A 221 -2.75 19.48 10.18
C ALA A 221 -2.20 18.19 10.81
N TRP A 222 -2.69 17.84 12.01
CA TRP A 222 -2.30 16.59 12.67
C TRP A 222 -2.79 15.32 11.95
N THR A 223 -3.73 15.46 11.02
CA THR A 223 -4.21 14.39 10.13
C THR A 223 -3.48 14.36 8.78
N GLN A 224 -2.52 15.26 8.57
CA GLN A 224 -1.67 15.26 7.38
C GLN A 224 -0.26 14.79 7.75
N TRP A 225 0.15 13.73 7.09
CA TRP A 225 1.41 13.04 7.32
C TRP A 225 2.38 13.31 6.18
N GLN A 226 3.62 13.60 6.52
CA GLN A 226 4.71 13.82 5.57
C GLN A 226 5.89 12.93 5.95
N THR A 227 6.89 12.85 5.07
CA THR A 227 8.10 12.06 5.32
C THR A 227 9.32 12.95 5.53
N LYS A 228 10.25 12.46 6.36
CA LYS A 228 11.60 13.03 6.55
C LYS A 228 12.63 11.92 6.43
N SER A 229 13.56 12.06 5.50
CA SER A 229 14.61 11.07 5.28
C SER A 229 15.95 11.52 5.87
N ILE A 230 16.65 10.57 6.49
CA ILE A 230 17.99 10.72 7.06
C ILE A 230 18.83 9.54 6.57
N THR A 231 20.05 9.79 6.09
CA THR A 231 20.98 8.72 5.74
C THR A 231 21.80 8.30 6.96
N ALA A 232 21.94 7.00 7.20
CA ALA A 232 22.74 6.46 8.28
C ALA A 232 23.44 5.15 7.89
N SER A 233 24.61 4.89 8.46
CA SER A 233 25.27 3.60 8.34
C SER A 233 24.73 2.65 9.41
N LEU A 234 24.28 1.46 9.00
CA LEU A 234 23.83 0.39 9.88
C LEU A 234 24.78 -0.81 9.78
N ASN A 235 24.96 -1.52 10.89
CA ASN A 235 25.68 -2.79 10.92
C ASN A 235 24.80 -3.91 10.35
N SER A 236 25.40 -5.01 9.87
CA SER A 236 24.63 -6.25 9.71
C SER A 236 24.19 -6.75 11.09
N GLY A 237 23.02 -7.36 11.16
CA GLY A 237 22.42 -7.79 12.42
C GLY A 237 21.64 -6.68 13.11
N VAL A 238 21.55 -6.79 14.43
CA VAL A 238 20.73 -5.90 15.28
C VAL A 238 21.33 -4.50 15.35
N ASN A 239 20.50 -3.49 15.12
CA ASN A 239 20.80 -2.08 15.35
C ASN A 239 19.69 -1.45 16.20
N LYS A 240 20.06 -0.45 17.00
CA LYS A 240 19.12 0.42 17.71
C LYS A 240 19.07 1.78 17.03
N ILE A 241 17.89 2.21 16.62
CA ILE A 241 17.67 3.52 16.02
C ILE A 241 16.78 4.30 16.98
N ARG A 242 17.29 5.41 17.53
CA ARG A 242 16.56 6.25 18.47
C ARG A 242 16.41 7.66 17.96
N VAL A 243 15.19 8.17 18.01
CA VAL A 243 14.82 9.56 17.71
C VAL A 243 14.47 10.23 19.03
N THR A 244 15.22 11.27 19.41
CA THR A 244 15.08 11.95 20.70
C THR A 244 14.70 13.41 20.49
N ALA A 245 13.59 13.85 21.06
CA ALA A 245 13.12 15.23 20.97
C ALA A 245 14.11 16.21 21.63
N THR A 246 14.40 17.31 20.93
CA THR A 246 15.29 18.39 21.43
C THR A 246 14.57 19.71 21.62
N SER A 247 13.45 19.95 20.94
CA SER A 247 12.64 21.17 21.12
C SER A 247 11.83 21.17 22.41
N SER A 248 11.54 22.38 22.91
CA SER A 248 10.67 22.58 24.08
C SER A 248 9.29 21.98 23.89
N ASP A 249 8.76 21.98 22.66
CA ASP A 249 7.46 21.40 22.30
C ASP A 249 7.55 19.90 21.98
N GLY A 250 8.63 19.21 22.34
CA GLY A 250 8.83 17.79 22.04
C GLY A 250 9.02 17.52 20.54
N GLY A 251 8.98 16.25 20.15
CA GLY A 251 9.07 15.80 18.75
C GLY A 251 7.70 15.83 18.04
N PRO A 252 7.67 15.68 16.71
CA PRO A 252 6.40 15.51 15.97
C PRO A 252 5.72 14.18 16.33
N ASN A 253 4.45 14.01 15.95
CA ASN A 253 3.84 12.68 15.97
C ASN A 253 4.56 11.80 14.94
N ILE A 254 4.94 10.57 15.31
CA ILE A 254 5.62 9.64 14.40
C ILE A 254 4.72 8.42 14.19
N ASP A 255 4.44 8.12 12.93
CA ASP A 255 3.67 6.96 12.47
C ASP A 255 4.58 5.73 12.33
N LYS A 256 5.63 5.83 11.50
CA LYS A 256 6.52 4.71 11.20
C LYS A 256 7.93 5.14 10.82
N LEU A 257 8.84 4.17 10.86
CA LEU A 257 10.18 4.21 10.30
C LEU A 257 10.26 3.22 9.13
N GLU A 258 10.63 3.71 7.95
CA GLU A 258 10.98 2.91 6.78
C GLU A 258 12.48 2.95 6.55
N ILE A 259 13.09 1.79 6.32
CA ILE A 259 14.53 1.64 6.12
C ILE A 259 14.79 1.05 4.75
N THR A 260 15.35 1.84 3.84
CA THR A 260 15.70 1.41 2.49
C THR A 260 17.21 1.35 2.33
N GLN A 261 17.72 0.25 1.77
CA GLN A 261 19.15 0.15 1.45
C GLN A 261 19.51 1.09 0.28
N ASN A 262 20.58 1.88 0.44
CA ASN A 262 21.10 2.75 -0.62
C ASN A 262 21.96 2.00 -1.63
#